data_AF-A0A8K0NXP1-F1
#
_entry.id   AF-A0A8K0NXP1-F1
#
_cell.length_a   1.000
_cell.length_b   1.000
_cell.length_c   1.000
_cell.angle_alpha   90.00
_cell.angle_beta   90.00
_cell.angle_gamma   90.00
#
_symmetry.space_group_name_H-M   'P 1'
#
loop_
_entity.id
_entity.type
_entity.pdbx_description
1 polymer ?
#
loop_
_entity_poly.entity_id
_entity_poly.type
_entity_poly.pdbx_seq_one_letter_code
_entity_poly.pdbx_strand_id
1 'polypeptide(L)'
;MAEGYNSRSYRLQEADERCFGRGGVNFHLGLGDSLARSGRLREAIGVYAYCCRRVGAFALSPDRLRHLAAALLEAVIGNRRSNSPIQTSPAHRGAKGGQGTTQSAGALAAASLPVPACFACPVCEGVLHQPVTASCGHTFCKKCLNNELGNLCVRCGHRLNVGWPLETNVLIKCLVEKWWSPELRAVQLRDEGNELFLRNQVEAALLKYDEAYRLGE
;
A
#
# COMPACT_ATOMS: atom_id res chain seq x y z
N MET A 1 -10.23 2.96 34.26
CA MET A 1 -10.94 2.93 32.96
C MET A 1 -10.02 2.33 31.93
N ALA A 2 -10.12 1.02 31.69
CA ALA A 2 -9.30 0.30 30.72
C ALA A 2 -10.14 -0.85 30.18
N GLU A 3 -10.95 -0.57 29.15
CA GLU A 3 -11.72 -1.61 28.46
C GLU A 3 -11.66 -1.31 26.96
N GLY A 4 -11.35 -2.36 26.17
CA GLY A 4 -11.77 -2.39 24.77
C GLY A 4 -10.70 -2.49 23.68
N TYR A 5 -9.43 -2.80 23.97
CA TYR A 5 -8.49 -3.16 22.88
C TYR A 5 -8.72 -4.60 22.43
N ASN A 6 -9.70 -4.70 21.52
CA ASN A 6 -10.09 -5.81 20.65
C ASN A 6 -9.38 -7.16 20.87
N SER A 7 -9.95 -7.92 21.81
CA SER A 7 -9.56 -9.27 22.17
C SER A 7 -9.89 -10.36 21.13
N ARG A 8 -10.33 -9.98 19.92
CA ARG A 8 -10.69 -10.93 18.86
C ARG A 8 -9.55 -11.28 17.92
N SER A 9 -8.49 -10.48 17.85
CA SER A 9 -7.35 -10.74 16.94
C SER A 9 -6.40 -11.82 17.48
N TYR A 10 -6.25 -11.93 18.81
CA TYR A 10 -5.39 -12.97 19.42
C TYR A 10 -6.07 -14.34 19.48
N ARG A 11 -7.42 -14.40 19.55
CA ARG A 11 -8.14 -15.69 19.57
C ARG A 11 -8.10 -16.44 18.24
N LEU A 12 -7.82 -15.76 17.12
CA LEU A 12 -7.61 -16.42 15.83
C LEU A 12 -6.20 -17.02 15.71
N GLN A 13 -5.20 -16.48 16.41
CA GLN A 13 -3.84 -17.04 16.40
C GLN A 13 -3.72 -18.39 17.14
N GLU A 14 -4.46 -18.58 18.24
CA GLU A 14 -4.45 -19.84 19.01
C GLU A 14 -5.50 -20.89 18.53
N ALA A 15 -6.45 -20.46 17.69
CA ALA A 15 -7.44 -21.35 17.07
C ALA A 15 -6.90 -21.99 15.78
N ASP A 16 -6.04 -21.30 15.02
CA ASP A 16 -5.49 -21.80 13.76
C ASP A 16 -4.49 -22.94 13.95
N GLU A 17 -3.68 -22.94 15.01
CA GLU A 17 -2.67 -23.99 15.23
C GLU A 17 -3.28 -25.39 15.47
N ARG A 18 -4.51 -25.45 16.02
CA ARG A 18 -5.21 -26.71 16.29
C ARG A 18 -5.90 -27.31 15.05
N CYS A 19 -6.24 -26.48 14.06
CA CYS A 19 -6.85 -26.94 12.80
C CYS A 19 -5.83 -27.21 11.68
N PHE A 20 -4.63 -26.60 11.75
CA PHE A 20 -3.57 -26.79 10.74
C PHE A 20 -2.70 -28.04 10.95
N GLY A 21 -3.08 -28.92 11.89
CA GLY A 21 -2.36 -30.16 12.18
C GLY A 21 -2.69 -31.28 11.18
N ARG A 22 -1.83 -31.45 10.15
CA ARG A 22 -1.42 -32.73 9.50
C ARG A 22 -0.71 -32.58 8.14
N GLY A 23 -0.58 -31.36 7.59
CA GLY A 23 0.10 -31.11 6.31
C GLY A 23 1.51 -30.54 6.46
N GLY A 24 2.45 -30.96 5.61
CA GLY A 24 3.75 -30.29 5.48
C GLY A 24 3.61 -28.88 4.90
N VAL A 25 4.66 -28.06 4.96
CA VAL A 25 4.70 -26.68 4.41
C VAL A 25 4.18 -26.62 2.97
N ASN A 26 4.58 -27.58 2.14
CA ASN A 26 4.17 -27.65 0.73
C ASN A 26 2.66 -27.84 0.55
N PHE A 27 2.00 -28.54 1.47
CA PHE A 27 0.54 -28.70 1.46
C PHE A 27 -0.16 -27.36 1.71
N HIS A 28 0.31 -26.61 2.71
CA HIS A 28 -0.23 -25.29 3.00
C HIS A 28 0.05 -24.29 1.89
N LEU A 29 1.20 -24.36 1.22
CA LEU A 29 1.46 -23.54 0.03
C LEU A 29 0.47 -23.85 -1.11
N GLY A 30 0.20 -25.13 -1.38
CA GLY A 30 -0.82 -25.50 -2.37
C GLY A 30 -2.24 -25.04 -2.00
N LEU A 31 -2.57 -25.02 -0.71
CA LEU A 31 -3.81 -24.43 -0.21
C LEU A 31 -3.85 -22.92 -0.44
N GLY A 32 -2.77 -22.21 -0.12
CA GLY A 32 -2.61 -20.78 -0.38
C GLY A 32 -2.79 -20.44 -1.86
N ASP A 33 -2.16 -21.21 -2.76
CA ASP A 33 -2.29 -21.06 -4.22
C ASP A 33 -3.75 -21.23 -4.68
N SER A 34 -4.42 -22.26 -4.16
CA SER A 34 -5.82 -22.57 -4.51
C SER A 34 -6.77 -21.46 -4.04
N LEU A 35 -6.57 -20.97 -2.82
CA LEU A 35 -7.34 -19.86 -2.26
C LEU A 35 -7.11 -18.56 -3.05
N ALA A 36 -5.86 -18.24 -3.41
CA ALA A 36 -5.53 -17.07 -4.22
C ALA A 36 -6.23 -17.13 -5.58
N ARG A 37 -6.14 -18.27 -6.27
CA ARG A 37 -6.80 -18.47 -7.58
C ARG A 37 -8.32 -18.39 -7.51
N SER A 38 -8.92 -18.75 -6.38
CA SER A 38 -10.36 -18.63 -6.14
C SER A 38 -10.82 -17.22 -5.74
N GLY A 39 -9.90 -16.24 -5.67
CA GLY A 39 -10.21 -14.86 -5.25
C GLY A 39 -10.39 -14.68 -3.75
N ARG A 40 -10.20 -15.73 -2.93
CA ARG A 40 -10.26 -15.70 -1.46
C ARG A 40 -8.96 -15.14 -0.89
N LEU A 41 -8.63 -13.91 -1.28
CA LEU A 41 -7.34 -13.28 -1.03
C LEU A 41 -7.00 -13.19 0.46
N ARG A 42 -7.97 -12.84 1.31
CA ARG A 42 -7.76 -12.73 2.76
C ARG A 42 -7.27 -14.04 3.39
N GLU A 43 -7.86 -15.15 2.98
CA GLU A 43 -7.51 -16.48 3.49
C GLU A 43 -6.19 -16.96 2.89
N ALA A 44 -5.99 -16.73 1.59
CA ALA A 44 -4.72 -17.02 0.93
C ALA A 44 -3.55 -16.33 1.64
N ILE A 45 -3.67 -15.03 1.93
CA ILE A 45 -2.66 -14.25 2.67
C ILE A 45 -2.41 -14.85 4.05
N GLY A 46 -3.46 -15.25 4.77
CA GLY A 46 -3.33 -15.93 6.06
C GLY A 46 -2.47 -17.20 5.98
N VAL A 47 -2.72 -18.03 4.97
CA VAL A 47 -1.97 -19.28 4.75
C VAL A 47 -0.51 -19.02 4.35
N TYR A 48 -0.23 -18.09 3.44
CA TYR A 48 1.16 -17.74 3.10
C TYR A 48 1.90 -17.11 4.28
N ALA A 49 1.25 -16.27 5.09
CA ALA A 49 1.84 -15.69 6.29
C ALA A 49 2.15 -16.76 7.35
N TYR A 50 1.28 -17.76 7.51
CA TYR A 50 1.55 -18.93 8.36
C TYR A 50 2.77 -19.72 7.88
N CYS A 51 2.85 -20.01 6.57
CA CYS A 51 4.03 -20.65 5.97
C CYS A 51 5.32 -19.83 6.19
N CYS A 52 5.25 -18.51 6.03
CA CYS A 52 6.39 -17.61 6.22
C CYS A 52 6.96 -17.71 7.65
N ARG A 53 6.09 -17.78 8.67
CA ARG A 53 6.51 -17.91 10.07
C ARG A 53 7.13 -19.26 10.40
N ARG A 54 6.71 -20.34 9.75
CA ARG A 54 7.22 -21.70 10.02
C ARG A 54 8.54 -22.03 9.32
N VAL A 55 8.78 -21.48 8.13
CA VAL A 55 9.95 -21.81 7.30
C VAL A 55 10.97 -20.67 7.25
N GLY A 56 10.62 -19.51 7.82
CA GLY A 56 11.38 -18.28 7.72
C GLY A 56 11.16 -17.55 6.39
N ALA A 57 11.33 -16.22 6.41
CA ALA A 57 11.09 -15.35 5.25
C ALA A 57 11.94 -15.70 4.01
N PHE A 58 13.07 -16.39 4.19
CA PHE A 58 13.99 -16.79 3.11
C PHE A 58 13.55 -18.04 2.34
N ALA A 59 12.61 -18.82 2.85
CA ALA A 59 12.17 -20.06 2.20
C ALA A 59 10.96 -19.89 1.28
N LEU A 60 10.25 -18.76 1.36
CA LEU A 60 9.23 -18.39 0.40
C LEU A 60 9.89 -17.63 -0.75
N SER A 61 10.31 -18.34 -1.79
CA SER A 61 10.84 -17.68 -2.98
C SER A 61 9.75 -16.82 -3.64
N PRO A 62 10.11 -15.70 -4.29
CA PRO A 62 9.16 -14.87 -5.04
C PRO A 62 8.32 -15.68 -6.04
N ASP A 63 8.89 -16.74 -6.64
CA ASP A 63 8.19 -17.64 -7.56
C ASP A 63 6.99 -18.36 -6.91
N ARG A 64 7.05 -18.63 -5.61
CA ARG A 64 5.98 -19.28 -4.85
C ARG A 64 4.80 -18.34 -4.55
N LEU A 65 4.98 -17.04 -4.71
CA LEU A 65 3.93 -16.03 -4.48
C LEU A 65 3.26 -15.55 -5.77
N ARG A 66 3.65 -16.09 -6.94
CA ARG A 66 3.12 -15.67 -8.24
C ARG A 66 1.59 -15.73 -8.32
N HIS A 67 0.97 -16.75 -7.71
CA HIS A 67 -0.47 -16.94 -7.76
C HIS A 67 -1.20 -15.93 -6.87
N LEU A 68 -0.64 -15.62 -5.70
CA LEU A 68 -1.12 -14.55 -4.85
C LEU A 68 -0.96 -13.18 -5.51
N ALA A 69 0.21 -12.89 -6.07
CA ALA A 69 0.49 -11.63 -6.74
C ALA A 69 -0.42 -11.41 -7.96
N ALA A 70 -0.60 -12.43 -8.81
CA ALA A 70 -1.52 -12.39 -9.94
C ALA A 70 -2.97 -12.17 -9.48
N ALA A 71 -3.43 -12.92 -8.48
CA ALA A 71 -4.79 -12.75 -7.96
C ALA A 71 -5.02 -11.37 -7.34
N LEU A 72 -4.02 -10.79 -6.67
CA LEU A 72 -4.07 -9.43 -6.13
C LEU A 72 -4.14 -8.40 -7.26
N LEU A 73 -3.34 -8.55 -8.32
CA LEU A 73 -3.36 -7.66 -9.48
C LEU A 73 -4.72 -7.73 -10.19
N GLU A 74 -5.25 -8.92 -10.41
CA GLU A 74 -6.58 -9.12 -11.02
C GLU A 74 -7.70 -8.54 -10.16
N ALA A 75 -7.63 -8.66 -8.84
CA ALA A 75 -8.60 -8.01 -7.96
C ALA A 75 -8.52 -6.48 -8.03
N VAL A 76 -7.30 -5.91 -8.06
CA VAL A 76 -7.10 -4.45 -8.18
C VAL A 76 -7.57 -3.93 -9.53
N ILE A 77 -7.31 -4.65 -10.63
CA ILE A 77 -7.75 -4.28 -11.98
C ILE A 77 -9.26 -4.50 -12.15
N GLY A 78 -9.80 -5.61 -11.62
CA GLY A 78 -11.22 -5.95 -11.66
C GLY A 78 -12.09 -4.93 -10.93
N ASN A 79 -11.63 -4.46 -9.77
CA ASN A 79 -12.33 -3.42 -9.01
C ASN A 79 -12.36 -2.06 -9.75
N ARG A 80 -11.47 -1.83 -10.73
CA ARG A 80 -11.53 -0.66 -11.63
C ARG A 80 -12.60 -0.79 -12.72
N ARG A 81 -12.95 -2.02 -13.14
CA ARG A 81 -13.98 -2.26 -14.17
C ARG A 81 -15.40 -2.16 -13.58
N SER A 82 -15.58 -2.55 -12.32
CA SER A 82 -16.87 -2.43 -11.60
C SER A 82 -17.20 -1.00 -11.14
N ASN A 83 -16.20 -0.13 -11.00
CA ASN A 83 -16.38 1.30 -10.66
C ASN A 83 -16.46 2.22 -11.91
N SER A 84 -16.54 1.66 -13.12
CA SER A 84 -16.89 2.44 -14.30
C SER A 84 -18.40 2.75 -14.26
N PRO A 85 -18.87 3.99 -14.47
CA PRO A 85 -20.28 4.29 -14.44
C PRO A 85 -20.99 3.46 -15.51
N ILE A 86 -21.93 2.63 -15.07
CA ILE A 86 -22.77 1.79 -15.91
C ILE A 86 -23.54 2.72 -16.87
N GLN A 87 -23.13 2.78 -18.14
CA GLN A 87 -23.98 3.30 -19.20
C GLN A 87 -24.99 2.20 -19.56
N THR A 88 -26.14 2.20 -18.91
CA THR A 88 -27.32 1.52 -19.44
C THR A 88 -27.84 2.33 -20.62
N SER A 89 -27.53 1.91 -21.84
CA SER A 89 -28.21 2.44 -23.03
C SER A 89 -29.26 1.43 -23.50
N PRO A 90 -30.56 1.80 -23.54
CA PRO A 90 -31.52 1.07 -24.35
C PRO A 90 -31.37 1.50 -25.82
N ALA A 91 -31.50 0.54 -26.72
CA ALA A 91 -31.45 0.72 -28.16
C ALA A 91 -32.61 1.58 -28.68
N HIS A 92 -32.34 2.55 -29.56
CA HIS A 92 -33.26 2.91 -30.66
C HIS A 92 -32.53 3.62 -31.82
N ARG A 93 -33.04 3.36 -33.03
CA ARG A 93 -32.53 3.71 -34.37
C ARG A 93 -32.62 5.20 -34.71
N GLY A 94 -31.73 5.67 -35.59
CA GLY A 94 -32.12 6.53 -36.72
C GLY A 94 -31.34 7.83 -36.98
N ALA A 95 -30.73 7.88 -38.17
CA ALA A 95 -30.63 9.01 -39.11
C ALA A 95 -29.69 10.23 -38.89
N LYS A 96 -28.74 10.34 -39.85
CA LYS A 96 -28.24 11.50 -40.65
C LYS A 96 -27.75 12.80 -39.98
N GLY A 97 -26.48 13.12 -40.29
CA GLY A 97 -26.06 14.38 -40.96
C GLY A 97 -25.45 15.50 -40.10
N GLY A 98 -24.39 16.15 -40.63
CA GLY A 98 -24.03 17.54 -40.27
C GLY A 98 -22.62 17.76 -39.70
N GLN A 99 -21.97 18.83 -40.16
CA GLN A 99 -20.56 19.19 -39.97
C GLN A 99 -20.28 19.97 -38.65
N GLY A 100 -19.01 19.98 -38.22
CA GLY A 100 -18.36 21.20 -37.75
C GLY A 100 -18.08 21.38 -36.25
N THR A 101 -16.83 21.80 -35.98
CA THR A 101 -16.32 22.61 -34.85
C THR A 101 -15.52 21.93 -33.72
N THR A 102 -14.24 22.30 -33.75
CA THR A 102 -13.23 22.57 -32.71
C THR A 102 -13.51 22.33 -31.22
N GLN A 103 -12.50 21.70 -30.60
CA GLN A 103 -11.92 21.92 -29.26
C GLN A 103 -12.81 21.66 -28.02
N SER A 104 -12.48 20.60 -27.29
CA SER A 104 -11.87 20.75 -25.96
C SER A 104 -11.26 19.41 -25.52
N ALA A 105 -9.95 19.40 -25.33
CA ALA A 105 -9.28 18.37 -24.56
C ALA A 105 -9.68 18.59 -23.09
N GLY A 106 -10.78 17.97 -22.68
CA GLY A 106 -11.20 17.91 -21.29
C GLY A 106 -10.15 17.16 -20.49
N ALA A 107 -9.27 17.90 -19.83
CA ALA A 107 -8.48 17.39 -18.73
C ALA A 107 -9.46 16.93 -17.65
N LEU A 108 -9.71 15.63 -17.58
CA LEU A 108 -10.39 15.03 -16.45
C LEU A 108 -9.52 15.35 -15.22
N ALA A 109 -10.02 16.25 -14.37
CA ALA A 109 -9.44 16.47 -13.06
C ALA A 109 -9.31 15.11 -12.38
N ALA A 110 -8.07 14.66 -12.21
CA ALA A 110 -7.79 13.43 -11.49
C ALA A 110 -8.20 13.67 -10.04
N ALA A 111 -9.42 13.26 -9.70
CA ALA A 111 -9.86 13.25 -8.31
C ALA A 111 -8.82 12.49 -7.48
N SER A 112 -8.25 13.16 -6.47
CA SER A 112 -7.29 12.55 -5.54
C SER A 112 -7.93 11.28 -4.96
N LEU A 113 -7.36 10.12 -5.32
CA LEU A 113 -7.78 8.87 -4.72
C LEU A 113 -7.22 8.84 -3.29
N PRO A 114 -8.04 8.57 -2.27
CA PRO A 114 -7.54 8.48 -0.90
C PRO A 114 -6.42 7.45 -0.83
N VAL A 115 -5.28 7.84 -0.26
CA VAL A 115 -4.09 6.99 -0.15
C VAL A 115 -4.46 5.76 0.69
N PRO A 116 -4.41 4.55 0.13
CA PRO A 116 -4.72 3.35 0.89
C PRO A 116 -3.71 3.17 2.03
N ALA A 117 -4.16 2.60 3.15
CA ALA A 117 -3.32 2.42 4.35
C ALA A 117 -2.03 1.60 4.12
N CYS A 118 -1.94 0.82 3.04
CA CYS A 118 -0.74 0.09 2.64
C CYS A 118 0.32 0.95 1.93
N PHE A 119 -0.05 2.15 1.45
CA PHE A 119 0.84 3.13 0.83
C PHE A 119 1.04 4.39 1.70
N ALA A 120 0.43 4.43 2.87
CA ALA A 120 0.62 5.47 3.87
C ALA A 120 1.68 5.06 4.90
N CYS A 121 2.56 5.99 5.26
CA CYS A 121 3.56 5.77 6.28
C CYS A 121 2.90 5.68 7.67
N PRO A 122 3.20 4.65 8.48
CA PRO A 122 2.65 4.55 9.83
C PRO A 122 3.07 5.63 10.82
N VAL A 123 4.07 6.45 10.45
CA VAL A 123 4.68 7.45 11.33
C VAL A 123 4.19 8.85 10.96
N CYS A 124 4.40 9.27 9.72
CA CYS A 124 4.02 10.61 9.26
C CYS A 124 2.67 10.66 8.54
N GLU A 125 1.96 9.52 8.48
CA GLU A 125 0.61 9.30 7.95
C GLU A 125 0.37 9.67 6.47
N GLY A 126 1.33 10.31 5.81
CA GLY A 126 1.29 10.63 4.39
C GLY A 126 1.76 9.48 3.49
N VAL A 127 1.69 9.71 2.17
CA VAL A 127 2.23 8.77 1.16
C VAL A 127 3.70 8.45 1.45
N LEU A 128 4.08 7.20 1.25
CA LEU A 128 5.45 6.73 1.45
C LEU A 128 6.45 7.44 0.51
N HIS A 129 7.30 8.29 1.08
CA HIS A 129 8.44 8.91 0.39
C HIS A 129 9.73 8.12 0.67
N GLN A 130 10.41 7.67 -0.39
CA GLN A 130 11.54 6.74 -0.30
C GLN A 130 11.21 5.52 0.59
N PRO A 131 10.22 4.70 0.22
CA PRO A 131 9.74 3.60 1.05
C PRO A 131 10.84 2.61 1.40
N VAL A 132 10.95 2.22 2.67
CA VAL A 132 11.83 1.15 3.17
C VAL A 132 10.95 0.09 3.82
N THR A 133 11.06 -1.15 3.36
CA THR A 133 10.33 -2.29 3.94
C THR A 133 11.19 -2.95 5.00
N ALA A 134 10.71 -2.92 6.25
CA ALA A 134 11.38 -3.56 7.37
C ALA A 134 11.33 -5.10 7.25
N SER A 135 12.19 -5.79 8.01
CA SER A 135 12.19 -7.27 8.11
C SER A 135 10.86 -7.87 8.60
N CYS A 136 10.03 -7.08 9.28
CA CYS A 136 8.66 -7.47 9.65
C CYS A 136 7.61 -7.29 8.52
N GLY A 137 8.00 -6.77 7.35
CA GLY A 137 7.14 -6.56 6.18
C GLY A 137 6.38 -5.22 6.14
N HIS A 138 6.45 -4.39 7.19
CA HIS A 138 5.85 -3.05 7.17
C HIS A 138 6.78 -2.05 6.47
N THR A 139 6.19 -1.10 5.74
CA THR A 139 6.92 -0.10 4.97
C THR A 139 6.79 1.28 5.60
N PHE A 140 7.90 2.01 5.64
CA PHE A 140 8.02 3.35 6.23
C PHE A 140 8.72 4.30 5.27
N CYS A 141 8.56 5.61 5.43
CA CYS A 141 9.46 6.56 4.77
C CYS A 141 10.88 6.37 5.32
N LYS A 142 11.89 6.42 4.45
CA LYS A 142 13.30 6.30 4.87
C LYS A 142 13.66 7.28 5.99
N LYS A 143 13.21 8.53 5.89
CA LYS A 143 13.42 9.57 6.93
C LYS A 143 12.76 9.20 8.26
N CYS A 144 11.52 8.73 8.26
CA CYS A 144 10.80 8.33 9.48
C CYS A 144 11.51 7.15 10.17
N LEU A 145 11.98 6.17 9.40
CA LEU A 145 12.72 5.03 9.93
C LEU A 145 14.08 5.41 10.52
N ASN A 146 14.71 6.46 9.98
CA ASN A 146 16.00 6.97 10.45
C ASN A 146 15.89 7.82 11.73
N ASN A 147 14.80 8.58 11.88
CA ASN A 147 14.66 9.58 12.95
C ASN A 147 13.78 9.17 14.14
N GLU A 148 12.78 8.30 13.94
CA GLU A 148 11.69 8.14 14.92
C GLU A 148 11.44 6.71 15.38
N LEU A 149 11.89 5.71 14.61
CA LEU A 149 11.75 4.33 15.00
C LEU A 149 12.98 3.92 15.80
N GLY A 150 12.80 3.65 17.09
CA GLY A 150 13.75 2.85 17.85
C GLY A 150 13.89 1.44 17.24
N ASN A 151 14.41 0.48 18.00
CA ASN A 151 14.59 -0.88 17.48
C ASN A 151 13.27 -1.66 17.31
N LEU A 152 12.09 -1.03 17.26
CA LEU A 152 10.77 -1.66 17.25
C LEU A 152 9.83 -1.04 16.20
N CYS A 153 9.04 -1.89 15.54
CA CYS A 153 8.04 -1.50 14.55
C CYS A 153 6.80 -0.91 15.23
N VAL A 154 6.42 0.34 14.92
CA VAL A 154 5.22 0.96 15.51
C VAL A 154 3.91 0.29 15.10
N ARG A 155 3.89 -0.51 14.03
CA ARG A 155 2.69 -1.24 13.57
C ARG A 155 2.47 -2.56 14.31
N CYS A 156 3.52 -3.30 14.62
CA CYS A 156 3.40 -4.67 15.15
C CYS A 156 4.27 -4.97 16.37
N GLY A 157 5.07 -4.01 16.84
CA GLY A 157 6.01 -4.18 17.96
C GLY A 157 7.22 -5.07 17.67
N HIS A 158 7.39 -5.58 16.45
CA HIS A 158 8.51 -6.45 16.12
C HIS A 158 9.84 -5.70 16.12
N ARG A 159 10.94 -6.35 16.54
CA ARG A 159 12.25 -5.74 16.49
C ARG A 159 12.69 -5.47 15.05
N LEU A 160 13.03 -4.22 14.78
CA LEU A 160 13.50 -3.79 13.47
C LEU A 160 14.99 -4.11 13.39
N ASN A 161 15.32 -5.21 12.73
CA ASN A 161 16.67 -5.40 12.22
C ASN A 161 16.70 -4.78 10.82
N VAL A 162 17.14 -3.53 10.74
CA VAL A 162 17.29 -2.79 9.49
C VAL A 162 18.76 -2.75 9.12
N GLY A 163 19.09 -3.27 7.94
CA GLY A 163 20.44 -3.18 7.39
C GLY A 163 20.77 -1.75 7.02
N TRP A 164 22.02 -1.34 7.26
CA TRP A 164 22.53 -0.03 6.84
C TRP A 164 23.47 -0.24 5.64
N PRO A 165 23.30 0.51 4.54
CA PRO A 165 22.33 1.60 4.34
C PRO A 165 20.89 1.12 4.10
N LEU A 166 19.90 1.92 4.54
CA LEU A 166 18.49 1.62 4.27
C LEU A 166 18.20 1.66 2.76
N GLU A 167 17.79 0.53 2.20
CA GLU A 167 17.46 0.39 0.79
C GLU A 167 16.00 0.75 0.51
N THR A 168 15.78 1.46 -0.61
CA THR A 168 14.44 1.84 -1.03
C THR A 168 13.76 0.68 -1.76
N ASN A 169 12.53 0.36 -1.35
CA ASN A 169 11.66 -0.54 -2.09
C ASN A 169 11.20 0.13 -3.39
N VAL A 170 11.93 -0.14 -4.48
CA VAL A 170 11.69 0.46 -5.79
C VAL A 170 10.30 0.17 -6.35
N LEU A 171 9.70 -0.99 -6.03
CA LEU A 171 8.36 -1.34 -6.49
C LEU A 171 7.31 -0.42 -5.86
N ILE A 172 7.36 -0.24 -4.53
CA ILE A 172 6.44 0.65 -3.84
C ILE A 172 6.67 2.08 -4.30
N LYS A 173 7.94 2.51 -4.44
CA LYS A 173 8.30 3.83 -4.96
C LYS A 173 7.62 4.11 -6.32
N CYS A 174 7.79 3.22 -7.30
CA CYS A 174 7.19 3.40 -8.61
C CYS A 174 5.65 3.41 -8.59
N LEU A 175 5.03 2.63 -7.70
CA LEU A 175 3.58 2.63 -7.54
C LEU A 175 3.07 3.96 -6.98
N VAL A 176 3.71 4.48 -5.92
CA VAL A 176 3.28 5.74 -5.30
C VAL A 176 3.54 6.94 -6.21
N GLU A 177 4.66 6.96 -6.93
CA GLU A 177 4.95 7.97 -7.94
C GLU A 177 3.93 7.97 -9.09
N LYS A 178 3.41 6.78 -9.44
CA LYS A 178 2.45 6.65 -10.54
C LYS A 178 1.03 7.03 -10.15
N TRP A 179 0.60 6.71 -8.93
CA TRP A 179 -0.82 6.79 -8.55
C TRP A 179 -1.16 7.92 -7.57
N TRP A 180 -0.17 8.44 -6.84
CA TRP A 180 -0.35 9.51 -5.85
C TRP A 180 0.76 10.55 -5.97
N SER A 181 1.05 11.00 -7.20
CA SER A 181 2.12 11.97 -7.43
C SER A 181 1.89 13.32 -6.73
N PRO A 182 0.66 13.88 -6.64
CA PRO A 182 0.44 15.12 -5.90
C PRO A 182 0.68 14.97 -4.40
N GLU A 183 0.17 13.89 -3.80
CA GLU A 183 0.31 13.64 -2.36
C GLU A 183 1.76 13.28 -2.00
N LEU A 184 2.45 12.53 -2.86
CA LEU A 184 3.89 12.30 -2.73
C LEU A 184 4.67 13.62 -2.82
N ARG A 185 4.28 14.52 -3.71
CA ARG A 185 4.92 15.84 -3.84
C ARG A 185 4.68 16.71 -2.60
N ALA A 186 3.48 16.67 -2.02
CA ALA A 186 3.19 17.34 -0.75
C ALA A 186 4.12 16.84 0.38
N VAL A 187 4.32 15.52 0.48
CA VAL A 187 5.25 14.93 1.45
C VAL A 187 6.69 15.37 1.19
N GLN A 188 7.14 15.41 -0.07
CA GLN A 188 8.48 15.91 -0.44
C GLN A 188 8.68 17.37 -0.06
N LEU A 189 7.70 18.23 -0.31
CA LEU A 189 7.76 19.64 0.05
C LEU A 189 7.80 19.85 1.56
N ARG A 190 7.01 19.06 2.31
CA ARG A 190 7.11 19.03 3.78
C ARG A 190 8.50 18.61 4.23
N ASP A 191 9.08 17.58 3.61
CA ASP A 191 10.41 17.09 3.92
C ASP A 191 11.51 18.13 3.59
N GLU A 192 11.37 18.89 2.50
CA GLU A 192 12.23 20.03 2.13
C GLU A 192 12.08 21.17 3.16
N GLY A 193 10.84 21.50 3.56
CA GLY A 193 10.55 22.49 4.59
C GLY A 193 11.18 22.14 5.94
N ASN A 194 11.12 20.87 6.34
CA ASN A 194 11.75 20.37 7.57
C ASN A 194 13.28 20.58 7.53
N GLU A 195 13.93 20.33 6.40
CA GLU A 195 15.37 20.56 6.24
C GLU A 195 15.75 22.05 6.33
N LEU A 196 14.95 22.93 5.73
CA LEU A 196 15.14 24.37 5.80
C LEU A 196 14.94 24.91 7.22
N PHE A 197 13.92 24.39 7.92
CA PHE A 197 13.66 24.74 9.31
C PHE A 197 14.84 24.37 10.22
N LEU A 198 15.41 23.17 10.05
CA LEU A 198 16.61 22.75 10.79
C LEU A 198 17.85 23.60 10.48
N ARG A 199 17.91 24.24 9.31
CA ARG A 199 18.95 25.21 8.94
C ARG A 199 18.64 26.65 9.38
N ASN A 200 17.61 26.84 10.21
CA ASN A 200 17.14 28.14 10.70
C ASN A 200 16.66 29.10 9.58
N GLN A 201 16.28 28.56 8.41
CA GLN A 201 15.72 29.31 7.28
C GLN A 201 14.19 29.29 7.33
N VAL A 202 13.61 29.94 8.35
CA VAL A 202 12.19 29.80 8.71
C VAL A 202 11.25 30.28 7.59
N GLU A 203 11.53 31.42 6.96
CA GLU A 203 10.69 31.96 5.87
C GLU A 203 10.62 31.00 4.67
N ALA A 204 11.79 30.46 4.26
CA ALA A 204 11.85 29.49 3.18
C ALA A 204 11.14 28.17 3.53
N ALA A 205 11.24 27.73 4.80
CA ALA A 205 10.51 26.55 5.28
C ALA A 205 8.99 26.75 5.22
N LEU A 206 8.49 27.90 5.66
CA LEU A 206 7.06 28.23 5.60
C LEU A 206 6.52 28.22 4.17
N LEU A 207 7.26 28.77 3.20
CA LEU A 207 6.88 28.71 1.79
C LEU A 207 6.72 27.27 1.28
N LYS A 208 7.61 26.37 1.70
CA LYS A 208 7.53 24.95 1.35
C LYS A 208 6.35 24.25 2.01
N TYR A 209 6.06 24.56 3.27
CA TYR A 209 4.88 24.01 3.94
C TYR A 209 3.57 24.49 3.31
N ASP A 210 3.50 25.76 2.91
CA ASP A 210 2.35 26.31 2.22
C ASP A 210 2.15 25.68 0.83
N GLU A 211 3.24 25.47 0.08
CA GLU A 211 3.21 24.73 -1.19
C GLU A 211 2.73 23.28 -0.99
N ALA A 212 3.19 22.61 0.09
CA ALA A 212 2.73 21.27 0.43
C ALA A 212 1.24 21.24 0.79
N TYR A 213 0.77 22.21 1.57
CA TYR A 213 -0.62 22.33 1.98
C TYR A 213 -1.55 22.49 0.77
N ARG A 214 -1.17 23.33 -0.20
CA ARG A 214 -1.93 23.54 -1.45
C ARG A 214 -2.07 22.31 -2.33
N LEU A 215 -1.21 21.29 -2.15
CA LEU A 215 -1.31 20.01 -2.88
C LEU A 215 -2.14 18.95 -2.12
N GLY A 216 -2.51 19.21 -0.87
CA GLY A 216 -3.29 18.30 -0.03
C GLY A 216 -4.80 18.56 -0.04
N GLU A 217 -5.27 19.57 -0.79
CA GLU A 217 -6.69 19.83 -1.11
C GLU A 217 -7.14 19.05 -2.35
#